data_AF-A0A847EHU0-F1
#
_entry.id   AF-A0A847EHU0-F1
#
_cell.length_a   1.000
_cell.length_b   1.000
_cell.length_c   1.000
_cell.angle_alpha   90.00
_cell.angle_beta   90.00
_cell.angle_gamma   90.00
#
_symmetry.space_group_name_H-M   'P 1'
#
loop_
_entity.id
_entity.type
_entity.pdbx_description
1 polymer ?
#
loop_
_entity_poly.entity_id
_entity_poly.type
_entity_poly.pdbx_seq_one_letter_code
_entity_poly.pdbx_strand_id
1 'polypeptide(L)'
;MVSAAVKSLNLDVSGIYYRDLNAQLRTAVNGGIEKIELQNVCGQRYLGTNLDRSVEIDIYGTPGNDLGAFMDGPKIRVFGNAQDGCGNTMNEGQIVVYG
;
A
#
# COMPACT_ATOMS: atom_id res chain seq x y z
N MET A 1 19.48 -20.67 12.62
CA MET A 1 18.15 -20.03 12.62
C MET A 1 17.57 -20.22 11.23
N VAL A 2 16.45 -20.93 11.11
CA VAL A 2 15.75 -21.06 9.82
C VAL A 2 14.89 -19.80 9.67
N SER A 3 15.17 -18.97 8.67
CA SER A 3 14.30 -17.85 8.34
C SER A 3 12.94 -18.41 7.95
N ALA A 4 11.87 -18.02 8.63
CA ALA A 4 10.53 -18.27 8.13
C ALA A 4 10.36 -17.56 6.78
N ALA A 5 9.60 -18.15 5.86
CA ALA A 5 9.28 -17.51 4.60
C ALA A 5 8.35 -16.31 4.88
N VAL A 6 8.71 -15.14 4.36
CA VAL A 6 7.88 -13.92 4.42
C VAL A 6 6.56 -14.20 3.70
N LYS A 7 5.44 -13.86 4.33
CA LYS A 7 4.12 -13.96 3.70
C LYS A 7 3.92 -12.77 2.76
N SER A 8 3.86 -13.02 1.45
CA SER A 8 3.77 -11.99 0.43
C SER A 8 2.55 -12.11 -0.48
N LEU A 9 2.07 -10.98 -1.01
CA LEU A 9 0.99 -10.90 -1.99
C LEU A 9 1.42 -10.01 -3.17
N ASN A 10 1.36 -10.54 -4.40
CA ASN A 10 1.70 -9.80 -5.61
C ASN A 10 0.47 -9.74 -6.52
N LEU A 11 0.09 -8.53 -6.96
CA LEU A 11 -1.14 -8.29 -7.73
C LEU A 11 -0.87 -7.34 -8.91
N ASP A 12 -1.42 -7.67 -10.08
CA ASP A 12 -1.69 -6.69 -11.13
C ASP A 12 -3.04 -6.03 -10.85
N VAL A 13 -3.06 -4.70 -10.73
CA VAL A 13 -4.26 -3.96 -10.36
C VAL A 13 -4.90 -3.19 -11.53
N SER A 14 -4.48 -3.49 -12.77
CA SER A 14 -5.06 -2.93 -13.97
C SER A 14 -6.58 -3.11 -14.00
N GLY A 15 -7.32 -2.01 -14.12
CA GLY A 15 -8.79 -2.03 -14.17
C GLY A 15 -9.50 -2.33 -12.84
N ILE A 16 -8.77 -2.56 -11.74
CA ILE A 16 -9.40 -2.77 -10.43
C ILE A 16 -9.88 -1.42 -9.88
N TYR A 17 -11.15 -1.36 -9.48
CA TYR A 17 -11.72 -0.20 -8.82
C TYR A 17 -11.12 -0.01 -7.42
N TYR A 18 -10.80 1.23 -7.07
CA TYR A 18 -10.00 1.51 -5.86
C TYR A 18 -10.62 0.97 -4.57
N ARG A 19 -11.96 0.96 -4.44
CA ARG A 19 -12.63 0.45 -3.23
C ARG A 19 -12.37 -1.05 -3.03
N ASP A 20 -12.44 -1.81 -4.12
CA ASP A 20 -12.23 -3.25 -4.09
C ASP A 20 -10.77 -3.57 -3.80
N LEU A 21 -9.83 -2.81 -4.39
CA LEU A 21 -8.40 -2.95 -4.09
C LEU A 21 -8.12 -2.66 -2.60
N ASN A 22 -8.68 -1.59 -2.04
CA ASN A 22 -8.50 -1.26 -0.62
C ASN A 22 -9.08 -2.32 0.32
N ALA A 23 -10.24 -2.90 -0.02
CA ALA A 23 -10.82 -4.00 0.74
C ALA A 23 -9.94 -5.27 0.69
N GLN A 24 -9.35 -5.56 -0.47
CA GLN A 24 -8.40 -6.67 -0.63
C GLN A 24 -7.13 -6.43 0.19
N LEU A 25 -6.55 -5.23 0.16
CA LEU A 25 -5.37 -4.87 0.95
C LEU A 25 -5.63 -5.03 2.45
N ARG A 26 -6.76 -4.50 2.95
CA ARG A 26 -7.14 -4.64 4.37
C ARG A 26 -7.31 -6.11 4.77
N THR A 27 -7.94 -6.91 3.93
CA THR A 27 -8.11 -8.36 4.17
C THR A 27 -6.76 -9.07 4.21
N ALA A 28 -5.86 -8.79 3.26
CA ALA A 28 -4.53 -9.38 3.19
C ALA A 28 -3.68 -9.04 4.42
N VAL A 29 -3.64 -7.76 4.80
CA VAL A 29 -2.89 -7.29 5.97
C VAL A 29 -3.44 -7.89 7.26
N ASN A 30 -4.77 -7.96 7.42
CA ASN A 30 -5.38 -8.65 8.57
C ASN A 30 -5.15 -10.16 8.58
N GLY A 31 -4.91 -10.77 7.42
CA GLY A 31 -4.50 -12.17 7.28
C GLY A 31 -3.02 -12.44 7.60
N GLY A 32 -2.25 -11.39 7.95
CA GLY A 32 -0.84 -11.50 8.29
C GLY A 32 0.08 -11.55 7.07
N ILE A 33 -0.32 -10.95 5.94
CA ILE A 33 0.62 -10.62 4.86
C ILE A 33 1.56 -9.52 5.35
N GLU A 34 2.86 -9.73 5.15
CA GLU A 34 3.94 -8.85 5.60
C GLU A 34 4.53 -8.03 4.45
N LYS A 35 4.40 -8.50 3.20
CA LYS A 35 4.83 -7.79 1.99
C LYS A 35 3.77 -7.81 0.90
N ILE A 36 3.50 -6.66 0.27
CA ILE A 36 2.57 -6.52 -0.85
C ILE A 36 3.29 -5.84 -2.01
N GLU A 37 3.12 -6.36 -3.23
CA GLU A 37 3.58 -5.72 -4.46
C GLU A 37 2.39 -5.47 -5.39
N LEU A 38 2.18 -4.20 -5.76
CA LEU A 38 1.11 -3.77 -6.67
C LEU A 38 1.69 -3.31 -8.00
N GLN A 39 1.33 -4.00 -9.07
CA GLN A 39 1.74 -3.69 -10.43
C GLN A 39 0.65 -2.89 -11.17
N ASN A 40 1.07 -1.99 -12.07
CA ASN A 40 0.18 -1.21 -12.94
C ASN A 40 -0.81 -0.31 -12.16
N VAL A 41 -0.36 0.32 -11.08
CA VAL A 41 -1.17 1.27 -10.31
C VAL A 41 -1.37 2.55 -11.12
N CYS A 42 -2.63 2.93 -11.33
CA CYS A 42 -3.02 4.06 -12.18
C CYS A 42 -4.23 4.80 -11.58
N GLY A 43 -3.98 5.58 -10.52
CA GLY A 43 -4.95 6.47 -9.91
C GLY A 43 -5.89 5.84 -8.89
N GLN A 44 -5.69 4.58 -8.48
CA GLN A 44 -6.46 4.00 -7.38
C GLN A 44 -6.18 4.79 -6.08
N ARG A 45 -7.25 5.37 -5.51
CA ARG A 45 -7.20 6.26 -4.34
C ARG A 45 -7.13 5.48 -3.03
N TYR A 46 -6.69 6.17 -1.96
CA TYR A 46 -6.75 5.70 -0.57
C TYR A 46 -5.92 4.44 -0.28
N LEU A 47 -4.93 4.10 -1.12
CA LEU A 47 -4.10 2.92 -0.89
C LEU A 47 -3.35 3.08 0.43
N GLY A 48 -3.41 2.05 1.27
CA GLY A 48 -2.80 2.08 2.60
C GLY A 48 -3.59 2.88 3.65
N THR A 49 -4.78 3.40 3.33
CA THR A 49 -5.57 4.19 4.28
C THR A 49 -6.01 3.35 5.48
N ASN A 50 -5.80 3.89 6.69
CA ASN A 50 -6.20 3.29 7.97
C ASN A 50 -5.69 1.84 8.12
N LEU A 51 -4.46 1.60 7.67
CA LEU A 51 -3.67 0.41 7.98
C LEU A 51 -2.81 0.69 9.21
N ASP A 52 -2.87 -0.22 10.18
CA ASP A 52 -2.33 -0.08 11.54
C ASP A 52 -1.43 -1.27 11.94
N ARG A 53 -0.92 -1.99 10.94
CA ARG A 53 -0.06 -3.17 11.14
C ARG A 53 1.24 -3.00 10.35
N SER A 54 2.31 -3.60 10.85
CA SER A 54 3.57 -3.66 10.12
C SER A 54 3.40 -4.46 8.82
N VAL A 55 3.46 -3.76 7.69
CA VAL A 55 3.46 -4.33 6.33
C VAL A 55 4.30 -3.43 5.42
N GLU A 56 5.04 -4.04 4.50
CA GLU A 56 5.71 -3.31 3.41
C GLU A 56 4.88 -3.40 2.13
N ILE A 57 4.60 -2.25 1.50
CA ILE A 57 3.83 -2.16 0.26
C ILE A 57 4.69 -1.48 -0.80
N ASP A 58 5.06 -2.23 -1.82
CA ASP A 58 5.76 -1.73 -3.00
C ASP A 58 4.72 -1.47 -4.11
N ILE A 59 4.68 -0.24 -4.61
CA ILE A 59 3.69 0.27 -5.56
C ILE A 59 4.41 0.65 -6.85
N TYR A 60 4.10 -0.02 -7.95
CA TYR A 60 4.63 0.28 -9.28
C TYR A 60 3.57 1.01 -10.11
N GLY A 61 3.81 2.31 -10.34
CA GLY A 61 2.85 3.22 -10.96
C GLY A 61 2.52 4.43 -10.09
N THR A 62 1.37 5.06 -10.35
CA THR A 62 0.92 6.28 -9.66
C THR A 62 -0.35 6.01 -8.85
N PRO A 63 -0.28 5.87 -7.51
CA PRO A 63 -1.47 5.87 -6.67
C PRO A 63 -2.26 7.17 -6.80
N GLY A 64 -3.58 7.06 -6.63
CA GLY A 64 -4.48 8.20 -6.58
C GLY A 64 -4.39 8.96 -5.26
N ASN A 65 -5.28 9.95 -5.10
CA ASN A 65 -5.35 10.80 -3.91
C ASN A 65 -5.37 10.02 -2.58
N ASP A 66 -4.86 10.68 -1.55
CA ASP A 66 -4.89 10.24 -0.15
C ASP A 66 -4.15 8.91 0.10
N LEU A 67 -3.04 8.68 -0.61
CA LEU A 67 -2.11 7.57 -0.33
C LEU A 67 -1.69 7.59 1.14
N GLY A 68 -1.89 6.48 1.86
CA GLY A 68 -1.46 6.31 3.24
C GLY A 68 -2.17 7.23 4.24
N ALA A 69 -3.39 7.70 3.94
CA ALA A 69 -4.13 8.53 4.89
C ALA A 69 -4.48 7.76 6.18
N PHE A 70 -4.36 8.39 7.36
CA PHE A 70 -4.59 7.76 8.67
C PHE A 70 -3.76 6.49 8.92
N MET A 71 -2.61 6.35 8.26
CA MET A 71 -1.73 5.20 8.40
C MET A 71 -0.97 5.22 9.73
N ASP A 72 -0.78 4.05 10.34
CA ASP A 72 -0.12 3.88 11.65
C ASP A 72 0.83 2.67 11.65
N GLY A 73 2.04 2.87 11.11
CA GLY A 73 3.14 1.88 11.14
C GLY A 73 3.60 1.29 9.80
N PRO A 74 2.75 1.07 8.77
CA PRO A 74 3.20 0.50 7.50
C PRO A 74 4.30 1.29 6.78
N LYS A 75 5.01 0.60 5.88
CA LYS A 75 5.99 1.21 4.98
C LYS A 75 5.51 1.09 3.54
N ILE A 76 5.39 2.21 2.85
CA ILE A 76 5.00 2.27 1.44
C ILE A 76 6.16 2.81 0.60
N ARG A 77 6.48 2.12 -0.49
CA ARG A 77 7.45 2.55 -1.51
C ARG A 77 6.74 2.70 -2.84
N VAL A 78 6.79 3.89 -3.43
CA VAL A 78 6.15 4.18 -4.71
C VAL A 78 7.22 4.36 -5.77
N PHE A 79 7.29 3.42 -6.71
CA PHE A 79 8.12 3.46 -7.90
C PHE A 79 7.38 4.20 -9.02
N GLY A 80 7.14 5.49 -8.79
CA GLY A 80 6.34 6.40 -9.61
C GLY A 80 5.97 7.66 -8.81
N ASN A 81 4.92 8.37 -9.24
CA ASN A 81 4.40 9.58 -8.59
C ASN A 81 3.31 9.31 -7.57
N ALA A 82 3.03 10.28 -6.70
CA ALA A 82 1.84 10.29 -5.85
C ALA A 82 0.96 11.51 -6.19
N GLN A 83 -0.36 11.37 -6.04
CA GLN A 83 -1.31 12.49 -6.17
C GLN A 83 -1.52 13.20 -4.82
N ASP A 84 -2.46 14.16 -4.80
CA ASP A 84 -2.74 15.01 -3.63
C ASP A 84 -3.09 14.22 -2.36
N GLY A 85 -2.75 14.76 -1.20
CA GLY A 85 -3.12 14.17 0.09
C GLY A 85 -2.28 12.97 0.53
N CYS A 86 -1.12 12.74 -0.09
CA CYS A 86 -0.19 11.71 0.37
C CYS A 86 0.17 11.91 1.86
N GLY A 87 -0.01 10.88 2.68
CA GLY A 87 0.24 10.89 4.12
C GLY A 87 -0.75 11.72 4.94
N ASN A 88 -1.94 12.03 4.41
CA ASN A 88 -2.94 12.83 5.10
C ASN A 88 -3.31 12.24 6.48
N THR A 89 -3.02 12.98 7.56
CA THR A 89 -3.29 12.57 8.95
C THR A 89 -2.61 11.24 9.33
N MET A 90 -1.42 10.95 8.76
CA MET A 90 -0.61 9.79 9.12
C MET A 90 -0.02 9.93 10.54
N ASN A 91 -0.11 8.86 11.34
CA ASN A 91 0.38 8.82 12.73
C ASN A 91 1.82 8.28 12.82
N GLU A 92 2.09 7.14 12.19
CA GLU A 92 3.40 6.47 12.18
C GLU A 92 3.62 5.74 10.83
N GLY A 93 4.86 5.37 10.53
CA GLY A 93 5.26 4.60 9.36
C GLY A 93 6.16 5.37 8.41
N GLN A 94 6.22 4.95 7.15
CA GLN A 94 7.02 5.63 6.12
C GLN A 94 6.35 5.57 4.75
N ILE A 95 6.37 6.68 4.02
CA ILE A 95 6.08 6.70 2.58
C ILE A 95 7.32 7.25 1.85
N VAL A 96 7.86 6.47 0.92
CA VAL A 96 8.98 6.87 0.05
C VAL A 96 8.47 6.91 -1.39
N VAL A 97 8.55 8.06 -2.03
CA VAL A 97 8.15 8.26 -3.44
C VAL A 97 9.41 8.49 -4.26
N TYR A 98 9.60 7.70 -5.31
CA TYR A 98 10.81 7.73 -6.14
C TYR A 98 10.67 8.56 -7.43
N GLY A 99 9.48 9.10 -7.76
CA GLY A 99 9.25 9.85 -9.01
C GLY A 99 8.27 10.99 -8.86
#